data_AF-A0A535YRD8-F1
#
_entry.id   AF-A0A535YRD8-F1
#
_cell.length_a   1.000
_cell.length_b   1.000
_cell.length_c   1.000
_cell.angle_alpha   90.00
_cell.angle_beta   90.00
_cell.angle_gamma   90.00
#
_symmetry.space_group_name_H-M   'P 1'
#
loop_
_entity.id
_entity.type
_entity.pdbx_description
1 polymer ?
#
loop_
_entity_poly.entity_id
_entity_poly.type
_entity_poly.pdbx_seq_one_letter_code
_entity_poly.pdbx_strand_id
1 'polypeptide(L)'
;MAPQLALAGALVLVAFAVLAVRTPQVLLNDMRTLFTAPTPTPTPKPFTCADQSGGSTGLNSQLTAIRAAAHQSEGYDRLVFDVSNGIPSYDLTRQESATFIRDASGQEVTLDGSAGLKLVIRDADLASSVPAEMKPALKSVREIMQIGNFERVLSFGIGLSSSQCVRVLELSNPSRLVIDVATTAGPSPTAAPTPLPTEPAATDLGAFSCLDHSGGADSGSAMQLTHVRVAHQSAGYDRIVFEFAPQAGAAPHLPAYTVSRQASAKFVKDPSGLPVTMRGSAGLRIVFHGASGATSYNESRDLTPNLPVVQEVEQLGDFEAVLSWGAGLSRASCIRTLELSNPTRLVIDVQTP
;
A
#
# COMPACT_ATOMS: atom_id res chain seq x y z
N MET A 1 39.46 30.66 101.65
CA MET A 1 40.69 30.64 100.84
C MET A 1 40.29 30.37 99.39
N ALA A 2 40.23 31.43 98.59
CA ALA A 2 40.14 31.40 97.13
C ALA A 2 41.59 31.42 96.56
N PRO A 3 41.88 31.19 95.25
CA PRO A 3 41.00 31.44 94.10
C PRO A 3 41.08 30.45 92.91
N GLN A 4 40.29 30.82 91.91
CA GLN A 4 40.16 30.34 90.52
C GLN A 4 41.48 30.05 89.79
N LEU A 5 41.39 29.22 88.73
CA LEU A 5 42.08 29.45 87.45
C LEU A 5 41.42 28.63 86.33
N ALA A 6 40.81 29.33 85.38
CA ALA A 6 40.58 28.85 84.03
C ALA A 6 41.88 29.01 83.23
N LEU A 7 42.18 28.11 82.29
CA LEU A 7 42.91 28.47 81.07
C LEU A 7 42.77 27.40 79.98
N ALA A 8 42.35 27.87 78.80
CA ALA A 8 42.49 27.19 77.53
C ALA A 8 43.97 27.09 77.13
N GLY A 9 44.33 26.04 76.40
CA GLY A 9 45.67 25.87 75.82
C GLY A 9 45.66 24.82 74.72
N ALA A 10 45.62 25.30 73.48
CA ALA A 10 45.65 24.51 72.26
C ALA A 10 46.95 23.71 72.11
N LEU A 11 46.86 22.47 71.63
CA LEU A 11 47.97 21.81 70.95
C LEU A 11 47.59 21.65 69.48
N VAL A 12 48.26 22.45 68.66
CA VAL A 12 48.25 22.40 67.20
C VAL A 12 49.22 21.29 66.77
N LEU A 13 48.72 20.28 66.08
CA LEU A 13 49.53 19.46 65.18
C LEU A 13 48.92 19.56 63.79
N VAL A 14 49.51 20.45 63.00
CA VAL A 14 49.33 20.56 61.55
C VAL A 14 50.21 19.49 60.90
N ALA A 15 49.58 18.54 60.20
CA ALA A 15 50.24 17.75 59.17
C ALA A 15 49.37 17.81 57.90
N PHE A 16 49.88 18.53 56.91
CA PHE A 16 49.34 18.62 55.55
C PHE A 16 49.71 17.37 54.74
N ALA A 17 48.82 17.03 53.79
CA ALA A 17 49.01 16.14 52.63
C ALA A 17 49.10 14.63 52.95
N VAL A 18 48.37 13.71 52.28
CA VAL A 18 48.04 13.64 50.85
C VAL A 18 46.64 13.05 50.68
N LEU A 19 45.80 13.73 49.91
CA LEU A 19 44.54 13.20 49.41
C LEU A 19 44.83 12.12 48.36
N ALA A 20 44.93 10.86 48.78
CA ALA A 20 44.91 9.72 47.87
C ALA A 20 43.48 9.14 47.84
N VAL A 21 42.54 9.89 47.24
CA VAL A 21 41.26 9.32 46.81
C VAL A 21 41.56 8.40 45.64
N ARG A 22 41.84 7.13 45.94
CA ARG A 22 41.75 6.07 44.95
C ARG A 22 40.27 5.81 44.70
N THR A 23 39.87 5.99 43.44
CA THR A 23 38.59 5.66 42.78
C THR A 23 37.36 6.57 43.01
N PRO A 24 37.19 7.63 42.19
CA PRO A 24 35.90 8.27 41.94
C PRO A 24 35.26 7.58 40.71
N GLN A 25 34.73 6.37 40.88
CA GLN A 25 34.04 5.65 39.78
C GLN A 25 32.70 5.03 40.20
N VAL A 26 32.27 5.15 41.46
CA VAL A 26 31.08 4.42 41.97
C VAL A 26 29.86 5.32 42.21
N LEU A 27 29.94 6.63 41.99
CA LEU A 27 28.81 7.57 42.16
C LEU A 27 28.47 8.36 40.88
N LEU A 28 28.62 7.75 39.70
CA LEU A 28 28.03 8.27 38.45
C LEU A 28 27.10 7.27 37.74
N ASN A 29 26.94 6.04 38.26
CA ASN A 29 26.12 5.02 37.60
C ASN A 29 24.63 5.04 37.98
N ASP A 30 24.23 5.72 39.06
CA ASP A 30 22.84 5.66 39.57
C ASP A 30 21.92 6.81 39.12
N MET A 31 22.41 7.77 38.33
CA MET A 31 21.57 8.84 37.76
C MET A 31 21.30 8.66 36.25
N ARG A 32 21.91 7.66 35.61
CA ARG A 32 21.69 7.35 34.17
C ARG A 32 20.55 6.35 33.95
N THR A 33 20.06 5.71 35.01
CA THR A 33 18.97 4.74 34.99
C THR A 33 17.57 5.35 35.19
N LEU A 34 17.48 6.66 35.45
CA LEU A 34 16.19 7.35 35.68
C LEU A 34 15.52 7.92 34.41
N PHE A 35 16.09 7.71 33.21
CA PHE A 35 15.48 8.16 31.94
C PHE A 35 15.46 7.11 30.82
N THR A 36 15.60 5.82 31.13
CA THR A 36 15.11 4.79 30.20
C THR A 36 13.60 4.70 30.34
N ALA A 37 12.89 5.46 29.50
CA ALA A 37 11.45 5.23 29.32
C ALA A 37 11.25 3.72 29.05
N PRO A 38 10.32 3.04 29.72
CA PRO A 38 10.02 1.64 29.42
C PRO A 38 9.72 1.57 27.92
N THR A 39 10.46 0.72 27.20
CA THR A 39 10.07 0.38 25.83
C THR A 39 8.63 -0.11 25.92
N PRO A 40 7.66 0.51 25.23
CA PRO A 40 6.28 0.09 25.34
C PRO A 40 6.22 -1.39 24.99
N THR A 41 5.92 -2.22 25.99
CA THR A 41 5.66 -3.63 25.75
C THR A 41 4.33 -3.65 25.02
N PRO A 42 4.30 -4.06 23.73
CA PRO A 42 3.07 -3.99 22.98
C PRO A 42 2.02 -4.85 23.68
N THR A 43 0.82 -4.30 23.82
CA THR A 43 -0.34 -5.05 24.33
C THR A 43 -0.46 -6.36 23.55
N PRO A 44 -0.58 -7.53 24.22
CA PRO A 44 -0.64 -8.81 23.54
C PRO A 44 -1.87 -8.85 22.63
N LYS A 45 -1.66 -8.69 21.32
CA LYS A 45 -2.69 -9.00 20.32
C LYS A 45 -2.80 -10.53 20.17
N PRO A 46 -4.00 -11.08 19.91
CA PRO A 46 -4.14 -12.49 19.59
C PRO A 46 -3.60 -12.80 18.18
N PHE A 47 -3.29 -14.08 17.91
CA PHE A 47 -3.11 -14.55 16.54
C PHE A 47 -4.46 -14.67 15.86
N THR A 48 -4.56 -14.18 14.62
CA THR A 48 -5.75 -14.20 13.80
C THR A 48 -5.49 -14.93 12.50
N CYS A 49 -6.44 -15.78 12.11
CA CYS A 49 -6.38 -16.55 10.88
C CYS A 49 -7.15 -15.81 9.77
N ALA A 50 -6.87 -14.51 9.61
CA ALA A 50 -7.56 -13.61 8.70
C ALA A 50 -6.57 -12.59 8.14
N ASP A 51 -6.96 -11.96 7.03
CA ASP A 51 -6.22 -10.84 6.46
C ASP A 51 -6.16 -9.67 7.45
N GLN A 52 -5.10 -8.88 7.37
CA GLN A 52 -4.84 -7.75 8.26
C GLN A 52 -4.44 -6.54 7.42
N SER A 53 -4.85 -5.34 7.84
CA SER A 53 -4.43 -4.08 7.22
C SER A 53 -4.25 -3.01 8.31
N GLY A 54 -3.54 -1.94 7.97
CA GLY A 54 -3.25 -0.87 8.91
C GLY A 54 -2.35 0.22 8.34
N GLY A 55 -1.63 0.91 9.23
CA GLY A 55 -0.76 2.03 8.87
C GLY A 55 -1.51 3.34 8.58
N SER A 56 -0.78 4.31 8.02
CA SER A 56 -1.29 5.65 7.69
C SER A 56 -1.00 6.02 6.23
N THR A 57 -1.89 6.77 5.61
CA THR A 57 -1.74 7.27 4.23
C THR A 57 -0.97 8.59 4.19
N GLY A 58 -0.38 8.92 3.02
CA GLY A 58 0.25 10.23 2.79
C GLY A 58 1.60 10.41 3.49
N LEU A 59 2.22 9.32 3.95
CA LEU A 59 3.57 9.34 4.49
C LEU A 59 4.60 9.37 3.35
N ASN A 60 5.78 9.94 3.60
CA ASN A 60 6.93 9.72 2.72
C ASN A 60 7.94 8.85 3.48
N SER A 61 7.66 7.55 3.48
CA SER A 61 8.41 6.57 4.24
C SER A 61 9.37 5.80 3.36
N GLN A 62 10.37 5.19 3.99
CA GLN A 62 11.31 4.29 3.35
C GLN A 62 11.43 3.01 4.18
N LEU A 63 11.30 1.85 3.54
CA LEU A 63 11.62 0.57 4.14
C LEU A 63 13.15 0.41 4.14
N THR A 64 13.72 0.35 5.34
CA THR A 64 15.19 0.44 5.56
C THR A 64 15.84 -0.88 5.91
N ALA A 65 15.08 -1.81 6.52
CA ALA A 65 15.55 -3.16 6.81
C ALA A 65 14.38 -4.14 6.92
N ILE A 66 14.67 -5.41 6.65
CA ILE A 66 13.81 -6.55 6.95
C ILE A 66 14.61 -7.50 7.83
N ARG A 67 14.02 -7.94 8.94
CA ARG A 67 14.64 -8.88 9.88
C ARG A 67 13.71 -10.05 10.14
N ALA A 68 14.28 -11.25 10.28
CA ALA A 68 13.56 -12.45 10.65
C ALA A 68 14.24 -13.12 11.86
N ALA A 69 13.47 -13.55 12.84
CA ALA A 69 13.96 -14.26 14.01
C ALA A 69 12.95 -15.28 14.54
N ALA A 70 13.43 -16.39 15.08
CA ALA A 70 12.58 -17.37 15.76
C ALA A 70 12.40 -17.00 17.23
N HIS A 71 11.15 -16.99 17.71
CA HIS A 71 10.78 -16.83 19.13
C HIS A 71 10.20 -18.15 19.64
N GLN A 72 11.01 -19.21 19.65
CA GLN A 72 10.55 -20.58 19.88
C GLN A 72 9.86 -20.79 21.23
N SER A 73 10.37 -20.15 22.30
CA SER A 73 9.77 -20.21 23.64
C SER A 73 8.39 -19.56 23.71
N GLU A 74 8.09 -18.65 22.77
CA GLU A 74 6.82 -17.93 22.68
C GLU A 74 5.92 -18.48 21.55
N GLY A 75 6.41 -19.44 20.78
CA GLY A 75 5.63 -20.16 19.78
C GLY A 75 5.39 -19.42 18.47
N TYR A 76 6.24 -18.46 18.07
CA TYR A 76 6.12 -17.76 16.78
C TYR A 76 7.48 -17.48 16.13
N ASP A 77 7.47 -17.25 14.83
CA ASP A 77 8.54 -16.58 14.09
C ASP A 77 8.16 -15.11 13.90
N ARG A 78 9.13 -14.19 13.94
CA ARG A 78 8.89 -12.76 13.80
C ARG A 78 9.58 -12.21 12.57
N LEU A 79 8.81 -11.47 11.77
CA LEU A 79 9.31 -10.56 10.76
C LEU A 79 9.20 -9.12 11.26
N VAL A 80 10.24 -8.33 11.04
CA VAL A 80 10.25 -6.90 11.36
C VAL A 80 10.65 -6.13 10.11
N PHE A 81 9.76 -5.28 9.65
CA PHE A 81 9.97 -4.31 8.58
C PHE A 81 10.24 -2.95 9.23
N ASP A 82 11.50 -2.49 9.16
CA ASP A 82 11.92 -1.21 9.75
C ASP A 82 11.64 -0.08 8.76
N VAL A 83 10.78 0.86 9.16
CA VAL A 83 10.27 1.91 8.26
C VAL A 83 10.64 3.29 8.79
N SER A 84 11.07 4.20 7.91
CA SER A 84 11.28 5.61 8.27
C SER A 84 9.96 6.38 8.25
N ASN A 85 9.88 7.46 9.02
CA ASN A 85 8.79 8.44 8.96
C ASN A 85 7.37 7.89 9.22
N GLY A 86 7.23 6.80 9.98
CA GLY A 86 5.91 6.21 10.30
C GLY A 86 5.71 4.86 9.63
N ILE A 87 4.56 4.21 9.88
CA ILE A 87 4.17 2.97 9.19
C ILE A 87 3.15 3.36 8.13
N PRO A 88 3.51 3.28 6.84
CA PRO A 88 2.59 3.55 5.74
C PRO A 88 1.47 2.54 5.66
N SER A 89 0.41 2.90 4.93
CA SER A 89 -0.71 1.99 4.72
C SER A 89 -0.24 0.66 4.12
N TYR A 90 -0.73 -0.45 4.69
CA TYR A 90 -0.36 -1.78 4.26
C TYR A 90 -1.54 -2.75 4.29
N ASP A 91 -1.47 -3.77 3.43
CA ASP A 91 -2.31 -4.96 3.46
C ASP A 91 -1.44 -6.20 3.60
N LEU A 92 -1.84 -7.11 4.47
CA LEU A 92 -1.25 -8.42 4.67
C LEU A 92 -2.34 -9.47 4.42
N THR A 93 -2.30 -10.11 3.26
CA THR A 93 -3.29 -11.10 2.85
C THR A 93 -2.73 -12.51 2.90
N ARG A 94 -3.54 -13.46 3.36
CA ARG A 94 -3.17 -14.88 3.39
C ARG A 94 -3.29 -15.48 2.00
N GLN A 95 -2.34 -16.34 1.65
CA GLN A 95 -2.28 -17.04 0.38
C GLN A 95 -2.36 -18.54 0.61
N GLU A 96 -3.16 -19.24 -0.21
CA GLU A 96 -3.31 -20.70 -0.13
C GLU A 96 -2.06 -21.45 -0.56
N SER A 97 -1.22 -20.83 -1.40
CA SER A 97 0.05 -21.37 -1.86
C SER A 97 1.21 -20.40 -1.60
N ALA A 98 2.44 -20.89 -1.77
CA ALA A 98 3.65 -20.06 -1.76
C ALA A 98 3.97 -19.50 -3.17
N THR A 99 3.00 -19.49 -4.08
CA THR A 99 3.16 -19.02 -5.46
C THR A 99 2.55 -17.64 -5.62
N PHE A 100 3.32 -16.71 -6.21
CA PHE A 100 2.97 -15.30 -6.35
C PHE A 100 3.21 -14.84 -7.79
N ILE A 101 2.50 -13.78 -8.19
CA ILE A 101 2.75 -13.07 -9.45
C ILE A 101 3.56 -11.81 -9.16
N ARG A 102 4.64 -11.59 -9.90
CA ARG A 102 5.41 -10.34 -9.84
C ARG A 102 4.63 -9.20 -10.48
N ASP A 103 4.43 -8.11 -9.73
CA ASP A 103 3.48 -7.05 -10.09
C ASP A 103 3.84 -6.35 -11.42
N ALA A 104 5.13 -6.17 -11.73
CA ALA A 104 5.58 -5.46 -12.93
C ALA A 104 5.74 -6.37 -14.16
N SER A 105 6.14 -7.63 -13.98
CA SER A 105 6.43 -8.54 -15.10
C SER A 105 5.33 -9.55 -15.40
N GLY A 106 4.37 -9.73 -14.48
CA GLY A 106 3.36 -10.79 -14.56
C GLY A 106 3.92 -12.20 -14.41
N GLN A 107 5.23 -12.34 -14.13
CA GLN A 107 5.86 -13.65 -13.99
C GLN A 107 5.48 -14.31 -12.68
N GLU A 108 5.15 -15.59 -12.76
CA GLU A 108 4.95 -16.44 -11.61
C GLU A 108 6.27 -16.77 -10.92
N VAL A 109 6.25 -16.79 -9.59
CA VAL A 109 7.37 -17.20 -8.77
C VAL A 109 6.85 -17.98 -7.57
N THR A 110 7.49 -19.11 -7.28
CA THR A 110 7.14 -19.95 -6.14
C THR A 110 8.25 -19.87 -5.10
N LEU A 111 7.89 -19.47 -3.89
CA LEU A 111 8.78 -19.40 -2.73
C LEU A 111 8.82 -20.74 -2.01
N ASP A 112 9.84 -20.95 -1.17
CA ASP A 112 9.91 -22.08 -0.26
C ASP A 112 8.68 -22.08 0.67
N GLY A 113 7.93 -23.18 0.72
CA GLY A 113 6.72 -23.29 1.55
C GLY A 113 5.58 -24.04 0.87
N SER A 114 4.44 -24.12 1.57
CA SER A 114 3.19 -24.71 1.05
C SER A 114 2.01 -23.74 1.07
N ALA A 115 2.16 -22.59 1.75
CA ALA A 115 1.20 -21.47 1.78
C ALA A 115 2.00 -20.16 1.86
N GLY A 116 1.33 -19.01 1.93
CA GLY A 116 2.05 -17.74 1.99
C GLY A 116 1.29 -16.57 2.60
N LEU A 117 1.97 -15.43 2.68
CA LEU A 117 1.39 -14.11 2.91
C LEU A 117 1.84 -13.18 1.79
N LYS A 118 0.94 -12.32 1.29
CA LYS A 118 1.30 -11.19 0.43
C LYS A 118 1.21 -9.92 1.27
N LEU A 119 2.33 -9.22 1.43
CA LEU A 119 2.40 -7.92 2.08
C LEU A 119 2.53 -6.83 1.01
N VAL A 120 1.61 -5.88 0.99
CA VAL A 120 1.67 -4.69 0.14
C VAL A 120 1.80 -3.47 1.05
N ILE A 121 2.83 -2.64 0.86
CA ILE A 121 3.08 -1.39 1.58
C ILE A 121 3.02 -0.27 0.56
N ARG A 122 2.16 0.73 0.78
CA ARG A 122 2.00 1.89 -0.10
C ARG A 122 2.76 3.08 0.48
N ASP A 123 2.97 4.12 -0.32
CA ASP A 123 3.66 5.35 0.09
C ASP A 123 5.10 5.14 0.63
N ALA A 124 5.74 4.02 0.27
CA ALA A 124 7.05 3.63 0.76
C ALA A 124 8.07 3.41 -0.36
N ASP A 125 9.26 4.00 -0.24
CA ASP A 125 10.41 3.63 -1.06
C ASP A 125 11.16 2.45 -0.44
N LEU A 126 11.84 1.66 -1.27
CA LEU A 126 12.76 0.63 -0.80
C LEU A 126 14.18 1.19 -0.71
N ALA A 127 14.80 1.13 0.46
CA ALA A 127 16.22 1.46 0.60
C ALA A 127 17.08 0.41 -0.11
N SER A 128 18.18 0.84 -0.74
CA SER A 128 19.11 -0.06 -1.44
C SER A 128 19.81 -1.09 -0.55
N SER A 129 19.79 -0.89 0.78
CA SER A 129 20.29 -1.83 1.78
C SER A 129 19.38 -3.02 2.02
N VAL A 130 18.12 -2.97 1.59
CA VAL A 130 17.16 -4.06 1.79
C VAL A 130 17.35 -5.11 0.69
N PRO A 131 17.62 -6.38 1.04
CA PRO A 131 17.77 -7.43 0.04
C PRO A 131 16.43 -7.72 -0.65
N ALA A 132 16.47 -8.02 -1.94
CA ALA A 132 15.29 -8.41 -2.72
C ALA A 132 14.74 -9.79 -2.31
N GLU A 133 15.55 -10.61 -1.62
CA GLU A 133 15.19 -11.97 -1.20
C GLU A 133 15.92 -12.34 0.09
N MET A 134 15.26 -13.10 0.96
CA MET A 134 15.82 -13.66 2.18
C MET A 134 15.20 -15.03 2.46
N LYS A 135 16.03 -16.04 2.71
CA LYS A 135 15.61 -17.41 3.05
C LYS A 135 15.98 -17.75 4.50
N PRO A 136 15.22 -17.25 5.50
CA PRO A 136 15.58 -17.46 6.89
C PRO A 136 15.33 -18.91 7.35
N ALA A 137 14.54 -19.70 6.60
CA ALA A 137 14.27 -21.12 6.86
C ALA A 137 13.83 -21.43 8.31
N LEU A 138 13.11 -20.50 8.94
CA LEU A 138 12.53 -20.66 10.28
C LEU A 138 11.37 -21.65 10.26
N LYS A 139 10.83 -22.00 11.42
CA LYS A 139 9.85 -23.10 11.56
C LYS A 139 8.57 -22.86 10.74
N SER A 140 8.07 -21.63 10.76
CA SER A 140 6.92 -21.17 9.99
C SER A 140 7.32 -20.35 8.78
N VAL A 141 8.23 -19.38 8.93
CA VAL A 141 8.65 -18.52 7.81
C VAL A 141 9.84 -19.11 7.08
N ARG A 142 9.66 -19.45 5.80
CA ARG A 142 10.67 -20.11 4.98
C ARG A 142 11.47 -19.14 4.13
N GLU A 143 10.77 -18.23 3.48
CA GLU A 143 11.34 -17.31 2.49
C GLU A 143 10.56 -16.00 2.46
N ILE A 144 11.23 -14.89 2.20
CA ILE A 144 10.64 -13.58 1.94
C ILE A 144 11.27 -13.05 0.65
N MET A 145 10.45 -12.57 -0.27
CA MET A 145 10.94 -12.04 -1.53
C MET A 145 10.12 -10.82 -1.97
N GLN A 146 10.82 -9.80 -2.46
CA GLN A 146 10.21 -8.66 -3.12
C GLN A 146 9.64 -9.10 -4.48
N ILE A 147 8.33 -8.97 -4.63
CA ILE A 147 7.57 -9.30 -5.85
C ILE A 147 7.09 -8.06 -6.60
N GLY A 148 7.20 -6.86 -5.99
CA GLY A 148 6.87 -5.59 -6.62
C GLY A 148 7.57 -4.41 -5.94
N ASN A 149 7.97 -3.42 -6.74
CA ASN A 149 8.44 -2.11 -6.29
C ASN A 149 8.24 -1.11 -7.44
N PHE A 150 7.12 -0.40 -7.40
CA PHE A 150 6.75 0.57 -8.43
C PHE A 150 5.92 1.68 -7.81
N GLU A 151 6.19 2.93 -8.18
CA GLU A 151 5.41 4.10 -7.74
C GLU A 151 5.20 4.18 -6.20
N ARG A 152 6.22 3.85 -5.42
CA ARG A 152 6.19 3.79 -3.95
C ARG A 152 5.25 2.74 -3.36
N VAL A 153 4.91 1.72 -4.15
CA VAL A 153 4.19 0.52 -3.70
C VAL A 153 5.17 -0.64 -3.69
N LEU A 154 5.42 -1.18 -2.49
CA LEU A 154 6.28 -2.33 -2.26
C LEU A 154 5.41 -3.57 -2.03
N SER A 155 5.71 -4.65 -2.74
CA SER A 155 5.03 -5.94 -2.53
C SER A 155 6.05 -7.02 -2.18
N PHE A 156 5.75 -7.79 -1.15
CA PHE A 156 6.53 -8.94 -0.70
C PHE A 156 5.66 -10.19 -0.65
N GLY A 157 6.18 -11.28 -1.22
CA GLY A 157 5.70 -12.63 -0.93
C GLY A 157 6.47 -13.19 0.26
N ILE A 158 5.76 -13.85 1.17
CA ILE A 158 6.33 -14.52 2.34
C ILE A 158 5.90 -15.98 2.27
N GLY A 159 6.86 -16.87 2.00
CA GLY A 159 6.67 -18.32 1.95
C GLY A 159 6.55 -18.90 3.35
N LEU A 160 5.46 -19.63 3.58
CA LEU A 160 5.11 -20.21 4.86
C LEU A 160 5.13 -21.75 4.80
N SER A 161 5.50 -22.39 5.90
CA SER A 161 5.55 -23.85 5.96
C SER A 161 4.17 -24.52 5.95
N SER A 162 3.12 -23.78 6.32
CA SER A 162 1.70 -24.17 6.25
C SER A 162 0.80 -22.92 6.33
N SER A 163 -0.52 -23.06 6.43
CA SER A 163 -1.43 -21.91 6.57
C SER A 163 -1.48 -21.37 8.02
N GLN A 164 -0.39 -20.77 8.50
CA GLN A 164 -0.33 -20.25 9.87
C GLN A 164 -1.14 -18.97 10.08
N CYS A 165 -1.60 -18.77 11.32
CA CYS A 165 -2.25 -17.54 11.74
C CYS A 165 -1.19 -16.51 12.14
N VAL A 166 -1.53 -15.23 11.97
CA VAL A 166 -0.59 -14.12 12.13
C VAL A 166 -1.04 -13.15 13.20
N ARG A 167 -0.11 -12.34 13.70
CA ARG A 167 -0.39 -11.20 14.56
C ARG A 167 0.44 -10.03 14.08
N VAL A 168 -0.20 -8.89 13.85
CA VAL A 168 0.46 -7.68 13.36
C VAL A 168 0.53 -6.61 14.43
N LEU A 169 1.73 -6.10 14.69
CA LEU A 169 1.98 -5.00 15.61
C LEU A 169 2.62 -3.82 14.88
N GLU A 170 2.11 -2.64 15.16
CA GLU A 170 2.63 -1.37 14.68
C GLU A 170 3.33 -0.68 15.85
N LEU A 171 4.65 -0.57 15.78
CA LEU A 171 5.45 0.07 16.82
C LEU A 171 5.94 1.43 16.32
N SER A 172 5.99 2.41 17.20
CA SER A 172 6.63 3.71 16.98
C SER A 172 7.95 3.81 17.75
N ASN A 173 8.84 4.72 17.33
CA ASN A 173 10.10 5.05 18.02
C ASN A 173 11.07 3.87 18.25
N PRO A 174 11.68 3.29 17.20
CA PRO A 174 11.50 3.56 15.77
C PRO A 174 10.28 2.85 15.18
N SER A 175 9.81 3.35 14.03
CA SER A 175 8.64 2.81 13.32
C SER A 175 8.92 1.42 12.75
N ARG A 176 8.12 0.43 13.17
CA ARG A 176 8.31 -0.98 12.83
C ARG A 176 6.98 -1.65 12.59
N LEU A 177 6.81 -2.22 11.41
CA LEU A 177 5.74 -3.16 11.12
C LEU A 177 6.23 -4.56 11.49
N VAL A 178 5.63 -5.14 12.53
CA VAL A 178 6.00 -6.44 13.07
C VAL A 178 4.93 -7.45 12.72
N ILE A 179 5.34 -8.56 12.09
CA ILE A 179 4.46 -9.67 11.73
C ILE A 179 4.96 -10.91 12.48
N ASP A 180 4.20 -11.34 13.48
CA ASP A 180 4.42 -12.62 14.15
C ASP A 180 3.63 -13.70 13.43
N VAL A 181 4.28 -14.81 13.10
CA VAL A 181 3.69 -15.98 12.45
C VAL A 181 3.72 -17.14 13.43
N ALA A 182 2.55 -17.66 13.80
CA ALA A 182 2.47 -18.77 14.76
C ALA A 182 3.28 -19.99 14.29
N THR A 183 3.91 -20.72 15.21
CA THR A 183 4.62 -21.98 14.91
C THR A 183 3.70 -23.19 14.80
N THR A 184 2.44 -23.03 15.22
CA THR A 184 1.38 -24.00 15.02
C THR A 184 0.63 -23.68 13.74
N ALA A 185 0.31 -24.71 12.97
CA ALA A 185 -0.57 -24.56 11.81
C ALA A 185 -1.93 -23.99 12.26
N GLY A 186 -2.45 -23.04 11.49
CA GLY A 186 -3.83 -22.61 11.60
C GLY A 186 -4.74 -23.54 10.80
N PRO A 187 -6.07 -23.48 11.00
CA PRO A 187 -6.99 -24.04 10.02
C PRO A 187 -6.68 -23.42 8.65
N SER A 188 -6.61 -24.29 7.63
CA SER A 188 -6.59 -23.88 6.23
C SER A 188 -7.85 -23.04 5.98
N PRO A 189 -7.80 -21.95 5.20
CA PRO A 189 -9.02 -21.22 4.89
C PRO A 189 -9.98 -22.17 4.16
N THR A 190 -11.13 -22.46 4.76
CA THR A 190 -12.35 -22.85 4.06
C THR A 190 -13.39 -21.81 4.38
N ALA A 191 -13.28 -20.71 3.64
CA ALA A 191 -14.31 -19.75 3.31
C ALA A 191 -13.63 -18.75 2.38
N ALA A 192 -14.23 -18.49 1.22
CA ALA A 192 -13.95 -17.27 0.46
C ALA A 192 -13.99 -16.08 1.42
N PRO A 193 -13.10 -15.08 1.28
CA PRO A 193 -13.02 -13.97 2.21
C PRO A 193 -14.39 -13.32 2.36
N THR A 194 -14.84 -13.13 3.60
CA THR A 194 -15.96 -12.21 3.90
C THR A 194 -15.40 -10.81 3.70
N PRO A 195 -15.87 -10.03 2.71
CA PRO A 195 -15.30 -8.72 2.43
C PRO A 195 -15.73 -7.72 3.52
N LEU A 196 -14.76 -7.16 4.25
CA LEU A 196 -14.83 -5.75 4.69
C LEU A 196 -14.69 -4.90 3.40
N PRO A 197 -15.08 -3.60 3.34
CA PRO A 197 -15.05 -2.84 2.10
C PRO A 197 -13.59 -2.61 1.69
N THR A 198 -13.09 -3.58 0.94
CA THR A 198 -11.80 -3.60 0.28
C THR A 198 -12.06 -3.11 -1.13
N GLU A 199 -11.43 -2.00 -1.43
CA GLU A 199 -11.24 -1.52 -2.78
C GLU A 199 -10.72 -2.66 -3.70
N PRO A 200 -11.24 -2.81 -4.94
CA PRO A 200 -10.99 -4.00 -5.74
C PRO A 200 -9.50 -4.24 -6.00
N ALA A 201 -8.95 -5.30 -5.41
CA ALA A 201 -7.73 -5.90 -5.93
C ALA A 201 -8.00 -6.37 -7.38
N ALA A 202 -7.10 -6.06 -8.31
CA ALA A 202 -7.16 -6.36 -9.75
C ALA A 202 -7.18 -7.86 -10.12
N THR A 203 -7.61 -8.74 -9.23
CA THR A 203 -7.59 -10.20 -9.36
C THR A 203 -8.98 -10.83 -9.48
N ASP A 204 -10.06 -10.10 -9.19
CA ASP A 204 -11.41 -10.46 -9.66
C ASP A 204 -11.84 -9.43 -10.71
N LEU A 205 -11.47 -9.67 -11.96
CA LEU A 205 -11.75 -8.74 -13.05
C LEU A 205 -13.26 -8.65 -13.37
N GLY A 206 -14.12 -9.42 -12.70
CA GLY A 206 -15.51 -9.59 -13.08
C GLY A 206 -15.65 -10.27 -14.44
N ALA A 207 -16.82 -10.85 -14.70
CA ALA A 207 -17.16 -11.33 -16.03
C ALA A 207 -17.41 -10.14 -16.96
N PHE A 208 -17.05 -10.27 -18.24
CA PHE A 208 -17.56 -9.36 -19.26
C PHE A 208 -19.08 -9.43 -19.28
N SER A 209 -19.71 -8.26 -19.27
CA SER A 209 -21.16 -8.13 -19.31
C SER A 209 -21.57 -7.15 -20.40
N CYS A 210 -22.64 -7.47 -21.10
CA CYS A 210 -23.25 -6.59 -22.06
C CYS A 210 -24.29 -5.70 -21.36
N LEU A 211 -23.86 -5.04 -20.28
CA LEU A 211 -24.62 -4.08 -19.48
C LEU A 211 -23.83 -2.77 -19.35
N ASP A 212 -24.51 -1.71 -18.94
CA ASP A 212 -23.86 -0.45 -18.59
C ASP A 212 -23.25 -0.56 -17.19
N HIS A 213 -22.18 0.18 -16.94
CA HIS A 213 -21.46 0.17 -15.66
C HIS A 213 -21.48 1.55 -15.02
N SER A 214 -21.47 1.59 -13.70
CA SER A 214 -21.34 2.82 -12.92
C SER A 214 -20.64 2.50 -11.61
N GLY A 215 -19.93 3.48 -11.04
CA GLY A 215 -19.16 3.29 -9.82
C GLY A 215 -18.55 4.59 -9.34
N GLY A 216 -17.50 4.48 -8.51
CA GLY A 216 -16.86 5.63 -7.87
C GLY A 216 -17.71 6.33 -6.82
N ALA A 217 -17.31 7.53 -6.42
CA ALA A 217 -17.97 8.32 -5.38
C ALA A 217 -18.17 9.79 -5.78
N ASP A 218 -19.38 10.30 -5.51
CA ASP A 218 -19.76 11.72 -5.69
C ASP A 218 -19.34 12.60 -4.50
N SER A 219 -18.75 12.00 -3.46
CA SER A 219 -18.34 12.71 -2.25
C SER A 219 -16.84 13.01 -2.30
N GLY A 220 -16.48 14.27 -2.51
CA GLY A 220 -15.08 14.70 -2.45
C GLY A 220 -14.81 15.96 -3.26
N SER A 221 -13.57 16.44 -3.17
CA SER A 221 -13.07 17.50 -4.04
C SER A 221 -12.86 16.95 -5.45
N ALA A 222 -12.99 17.79 -6.47
CA ALA A 222 -12.87 17.32 -7.84
C ALA A 222 -11.50 16.67 -8.11
N MET A 223 -11.48 15.54 -8.79
CA MET A 223 -10.24 14.85 -9.15
C MET A 223 -9.68 15.35 -10.48
N GLN A 224 -8.37 15.31 -10.61
CA GLN A 224 -7.64 15.80 -11.76
C GLN A 224 -7.27 14.64 -12.68
N LEU A 225 -7.79 14.60 -13.91
CA LEU A 225 -7.35 13.62 -14.92
C LEU A 225 -5.88 13.90 -15.25
N THR A 226 -5.03 12.89 -15.15
CA THR A 226 -3.58 12.99 -15.44
C THR A 226 -3.19 12.22 -16.68
N HIS A 227 -3.75 11.03 -16.90
CA HIS A 227 -3.41 10.17 -18.04
C HIS A 227 -4.62 9.44 -18.61
N VAL A 228 -4.60 9.20 -19.93
CA VAL A 228 -5.50 8.28 -20.61
C VAL A 228 -4.66 7.31 -21.42
N ARG A 229 -4.73 6.01 -21.09
CA ARG A 229 -3.94 4.97 -21.75
C ARG A 229 -4.86 3.96 -22.43
N VAL A 230 -4.51 3.58 -23.66
CA VAL A 230 -5.31 2.63 -24.45
C VAL A 230 -4.38 1.57 -25.06
N ALA A 231 -4.65 0.29 -24.81
CA ALA A 231 -3.82 -0.80 -25.30
C ALA A 231 -4.59 -2.12 -25.46
N HIS A 232 -4.22 -2.92 -26.46
CA HIS A 232 -4.68 -4.31 -26.59
C HIS A 232 -3.93 -5.21 -25.61
N GLN A 233 -4.64 -6.13 -24.96
CA GLN A 233 -4.09 -7.11 -24.04
C GLN A 233 -4.10 -8.50 -24.67
N SER A 234 -3.00 -9.24 -24.50
CA SER A 234 -2.83 -10.60 -25.02
C SER A 234 -3.88 -11.60 -24.53
N ALA A 235 -4.57 -11.26 -23.43
CA ALA A 235 -5.66 -12.04 -22.86
C ALA A 235 -7.03 -11.82 -23.54
N GLY A 236 -7.08 -11.17 -24.71
CA GLY A 236 -8.29 -11.09 -25.54
C GLY A 236 -9.25 -9.96 -25.18
N TYR A 237 -8.70 -8.78 -24.86
CA TYR A 237 -9.49 -7.57 -24.65
C TYR A 237 -8.67 -6.31 -24.94
N ASP A 238 -9.35 -5.23 -25.30
CA ASP A 238 -8.77 -3.90 -25.34
C ASP A 238 -9.01 -3.20 -24.01
N ARG A 239 -8.05 -2.41 -23.53
CA ARG A 239 -8.13 -1.73 -22.24
C ARG A 239 -8.01 -0.23 -22.42
N ILE A 240 -8.93 0.51 -21.81
CA ILE A 240 -8.89 1.96 -21.63
C ILE A 240 -8.67 2.24 -20.14
N VAL A 241 -7.71 3.07 -19.79
CA VAL A 241 -7.39 3.46 -18.41
C VAL A 241 -7.44 4.96 -18.28
N PHE A 242 -8.30 5.47 -17.39
CA PHE A 242 -8.31 6.86 -16.95
C PHE A 242 -7.62 6.94 -15.60
N GLU A 243 -6.57 7.74 -15.48
CA GLU A 243 -5.85 7.96 -14.22
C GLU A 243 -6.14 9.35 -13.67
N PHE A 244 -6.35 9.42 -12.36
CA PHE A 244 -6.70 10.61 -11.63
C PHE A 244 -5.74 10.86 -10.45
N ALA A 245 -5.47 12.13 -10.20
CA ALA A 245 -4.78 12.60 -9.01
C ALA A 245 -5.71 13.51 -8.18
N PRO A 246 -5.62 13.48 -6.85
CA PRO A 246 -6.34 14.44 -6.03
C PRO A 246 -5.76 15.85 -6.24
N GLN A 247 -6.61 16.85 -6.01
CA GLN A 247 -6.13 18.22 -5.83
C GLN A 247 -5.21 18.31 -4.61
N ALA A 248 -4.31 19.29 -4.59
CA ALA A 248 -3.41 19.48 -3.46
C ALA A 248 -4.20 19.64 -2.15
N GLY A 249 -3.95 18.75 -1.20
CA GLY A 249 -4.64 18.72 0.10
C GLY A 249 -5.99 18.01 0.11
N ALA A 250 -6.46 17.46 -1.02
CA ALA A 250 -7.64 16.60 -1.08
C ALA A 250 -7.28 15.11 -0.92
N ALA A 251 -8.21 14.32 -0.39
CA ALA A 251 -8.07 12.86 -0.36
C ALA A 251 -8.32 12.27 -1.76
N PRO A 252 -7.52 11.27 -2.19
CA PRO A 252 -7.78 10.58 -3.44
C PRO A 252 -9.06 9.74 -3.33
N HIS A 253 -9.91 9.82 -4.35
CA HIS A 253 -11.02 8.89 -4.56
C HIS A 253 -11.28 8.76 -6.06
N LEU A 254 -11.95 7.69 -6.49
CA LEU A 254 -12.41 7.63 -7.88
C LEU A 254 -13.65 8.54 -8.03
N PRO A 255 -13.67 9.47 -9.01
CA PRO A 255 -14.87 10.24 -9.32
C PRO A 255 -16.02 9.31 -9.65
N ALA A 256 -17.24 9.66 -9.25
CA ALA A 256 -18.40 8.89 -9.68
C ALA A 256 -18.44 8.85 -11.21
N TYR A 257 -18.73 7.69 -11.77
CA TYR A 257 -18.68 7.52 -13.21
C TYR A 257 -19.82 6.68 -13.75
N THR A 258 -20.08 6.87 -15.04
CA THR A 258 -20.92 5.98 -15.86
C THR A 258 -20.19 5.58 -17.13
N VAL A 259 -20.34 4.32 -17.54
CA VAL A 259 -19.88 3.76 -18.80
C VAL A 259 -21.10 3.14 -19.49
N SER A 260 -21.69 3.90 -20.42
CA SER A 260 -22.90 3.50 -21.13
C SER A 260 -22.60 3.04 -22.54
N ARG A 261 -23.06 1.83 -22.91
CA ARG A 261 -22.91 1.34 -24.28
C ARG A 261 -23.82 2.10 -25.22
N GLN A 262 -23.29 2.42 -26.39
CA GLN A 262 -23.97 3.14 -27.45
C GLN A 262 -24.14 2.25 -28.67
N ALA A 263 -25.32 2.33 -29.27
CA ALA A 263 -25.64 1.59 -30.50
C ALA A 263 -24.86 2.11 -31.73
N SER A 264 -24.18 3.25 -31.62
CA SER A 264 -23.37 3.84 -32.69
C SER A 264 -22.15 4.58 -32.14
N ALA A 265 -21.16 4.87 -32.99
CA ALA A 265 -20.01 5.72 -32.68
C ALA A 265 -20.29 7.23 -32.85
N LYS A 266 -21.57 7.64 -32.81
CA LYS A 266 -21.99 9.04 -32.93
C LYS A 266 -22.31 9.60 -31.55
N PHE A 267 -21.68 10.70 -31.21
CA PHE A 267 -21.81 11.38 -29.93
C PHE A 267 -22.10 12.86 -30.13
N VAL A 268 -22.35 13.55 -29.01
CA VAL A 268 -22.52 15.01 -28.94
C VAL A 268 -21.53 15.53 -27.91
N LYS A 269 -20.77 16.56 -28.26
CA LYS A 269 -19.84 17.23 -27.35
C LYS A 269 -20.59 18.12 -26.37
N ASP A 270 -20.37 17.93 -25.08
CA ASP A 270 -20.87 18.78 -24.01
C ASP A 270 -19.85 19.87 -23.62
N PRO A 271 -20.29 21.09 -23.28
CA PRO A 271 -21.65 21.61 -23.38
C PRO A 271 -22.01 22.15 -24.78
N SER A 272 -21.09 22.11 -25.75
CA SER A 272 -21.24 22.79 -27.06
C SER A 272 -22.45 22.34 -27.90
N GLY A 273 -22.94 21.11 -27.70
CA GLY A 273 -24.00 20.50 -28.50
C GLY A 273 -23.55 20.06 -29.91
N LEU A 274 -22.26 20.18 -30.25
CA LEU A 274 -21.76 19.83 -31.58
C LEU A 274 -21.72 18.30 -31.75
N PRO A 275 -22.21 17.74 -32.88
CA PRO A 275 -22.11 16.32 -33.15
C PRO A 275 -20.66 15.93 -33.45
N VAL A 276 -20.26 14.75 -33.01
CA VAL A 276 -18.98 14.13 -33.34
C VAL A 276 -19.20 12.66 -33.71
N THR A 277 -18.49 12.19 -34.72
CA THR A 277 -18.56 10.79 -35.17
C THR A 277 -17.17 10.19 -35.10
N MET A 278 -16.99 9.26 -34.17
CA MET A 278 -15.74 8.53 -33.96
C MET A 278 -15.67 7.33 -34.91
N ARG A 279 -14.46 6.79 -35.11
CA ARG A 279 -14.25 5.54 -35.86
C ARG A 279 -14.99 4.37 -35.20
N GLY A 280 -15.62 3.55 -36.03
CA GLY A 280 -16.31 2.34 -35.59
C GLY A 280 -17.80 2.34 -35.92
N SER A 281 -18.50 1.31 -35.44
CA SER A 281 -19.93 1.07 -35.66
C SER A 281 -20.76 1.05 -34.38
N ALA A 282 -20.13 0.97 -33.21
CA ALA A 282 -20.73 1.07 -31.88
C ALA A 282 -19.88 1.99 -31.00
N GLY A 283 -20.32 2.28 -29.76
CA GLY A 283 -19.54 3.16 -28.88
C GLY A 283 -19.71 2.90 -27.40
N LEU A 284 -18.86 3.54 -26.60
CA LEU A 284 -19.02 3.72 -25.15
C LEU A 284 -19.06 5.22 -24.85
N ARG A 285 -20.01 5.66 -24.02
CA ARG A 285 -19.99 7.00 -23.41
C ARG A 285 -19.51 6.87 -21.97
N ILE A 286 -18.42 7.55 -21.65
CA ILE A 286 -17.80 7.57 -20.33
C ILE A 286 -18.02 8.97 -19.74
N VAL A 287 -18.61 9.06 -18.56
CA VAL A 287 -18.83 10.34 -17.87
C VAL A 287 -18.34 10.21 -16.45
N PHE A 288 -17.56 11.19 -16.00
CA PHE A 288 -17.09 11.35 -14.63
C PHE A 288 -17.72 12.61 -14.03
N HIS A 289 -18.29 12.48 -12.84
CA HIS A 289 -18.80 13.57 -12.02
C HIS A 289 -17.79 13.90 -10.91
N GLY A 290 -17.48 15.19 -10.77
CA GLY A 290 -16.42 15.64 -9.86
C GLY A 290 -15.02 15.40 -10.43
N ALA A 291 -14.81 15.58 -11.74
CA ALA A 291 -13.50 15.44 -12.36
C ALA A 291 -13.24 16.49 -13.45
N SER A 292 -11.98 16.85 -13.64
CA SER A 292 -11.55 17.71 -14.76
C SER A 292 -10.13 17.35 -15.22
N GLY A 293 -9.87 17.50 -16.52
CA GLY A 293 -8.53 17.42 -17.10
C GLY A 293 -8.01 18.77 -17.59
N ALA A 294 -8.71 19.88 -17.32
CA ALA A 294 -8.44 21.18 -17.96
C ALA A 294 -7.02 21.71 -17.69
N THR A 295 -6.48 21.50 -16.49
CA THR A 295 -5.16 22.02 -16.07
C THR A 295 -4.13 20.93 -15.79
N SER A 296 -4.53 19.66 -15.84
CA SER A 296 -3.69 18.51 -15.45
C SER A 296 -3.43 17.54 -16.59
N TYR A 297 -4.32 17.46 -17.58
CA TYR A 297 -4.18 16.55 -18.71
C TYR A 297 -3.55 17.27 -19.90
N ASN A 298 -2.31 16.91 -20.20
CA ASN A 298 -1.47 17.53 -21.23
C ASN A 298 -1.27 16.63 -22.47
N GLU A 299 -1.94 15.48 -22.53
CA GLU A 299 -1.85 14.52 -23.64
C GLU A 299 -2.95 14.78 -24.69
N SER A 300 -2.98 13.95 -25.75
CA SER A 300 -3.99 14.09 -26.79
C SER A 300 -5.41 13.87 -26.25
N ARG A 301 -6.35 14.72 -26.65
CA ARG A 301 -7.79 14.57 -26.34
C ARG A 301 -8.53 13.79 -27.41
N ASP A 302 -7.82 13.34 -28.45
CA ASP A 302 -8.30 12.48 -29.53
C ASP A 302 -7.22 11.39 -29.77
N LEU A 303 -7.51 10.17 -29.34
CA LEU A 303 -6.62 9.01 -29.44
C LEU A 303 -7.19 8.06 -30.50
N THR A 304 -6.40 7.70 -31.51
CA THR A 304 -6.82 6.77 -32.58
C THR A 304 -5.98 5.50 -32.58
N PRO A 305 -6.05 4.66 -31.53
CA PRO A 305 -5.15 3.53 -31.35
C PRO A 305 -5.39 2.40 -32.36
N ASN A 306 -6.56 2.35 -33.01
CA ASN A 306 -6.90 1.37 -34.05
C ASN A 306 -6.65 -0.09 -33.61
N LEU A 307 -7.06 -0.41 -32.38
CA LEU A 307 -6.97 -1.76 -31.80
C LEU A 307 -8.03 -2.69 -32.40
N PRO A 308 -8.06 -4.00 -32.09
CA PRO A 308 -9.06 -4.91 -32.65
C PRO A 308 -10.52 -4.46 -32.44
N VAL A 309 -10.86 -3.90 -31.28
CA VAL A 309 -12.20 -3.36 -30.99
C VAL A 309 -12.19 -1.85 -30.80
N VAL A 310 -11.37 -1.30 -29.90
CA VAL A 310 -11.31 0.14 -29.63
C VAL A 310 -10.56 0.86 -30.75
N GLN A 311 -11.30 1.60 -31.59
CA GLN A 311 -10.75 2.30 -32.76
C GLN A 311 -10.30 3.72 -32.42
N GLU A 312 -11.03 4.39 -31.54
CA GLU A 312 -10.85 5.80 -31.18
C GLU A 312 -11.35 6.08 -29.77
N VAL A 313 -10.71 7.01 -29.06
CA VAL A 313 -11.12 7.51 -27.75
C VAL A 313 -10.92 9.02 -27.74
N GLU A 314 -11.99 9.79 -27.59
CA GLU A 314 -11.96 11.25 -27.69
C GLU A 314 -12.73 11.91 -26.53
N GLN A 315 -12.23 13.03 -26.04
CA GLN A 315 -12.92 13.84 -25.05
C GLN A 315 -14.15 14.52 -25.67
N LEU A 316 -15.30 14.35 -25.03
CA LEU A 316 -16.56 14.95 -25.42
C LEU A 316 -16.80 16.30 -24.73
N GLY A 317 -16.32 16.46 -23.49
CA GLY A 317 -16.48 17.67 -22.69
C GLY A 317 -15.73 17.66 -21.37
N ASP A 318 -15.53 18.87 -20.82
CA ASP A 318 -14.90 19.16 -19.53
C ASP A 318 -15.42 20.51 -19.04
N PHE A 319 -16.54 20.47 -18.33
CA PHE A 319 -17.23 21.68 -17.87
C PHE A 319 -17.89 21.42 -16.52
N GLU A 320 -17.77 22.37 -15.58
CA GLU A 320 -18.37 22.28 -14.23
C GLU A 320 -18.06 20.97 -13.49
N ALA A 321 -16.82 20.47 -13.63
CA ALA A 321 -16.37 19.18 -13.08
C ALA A 321 -17.15 17.96 -13.59
N VAL A 322 -17.76 18.08 -14.77
CA VAL A 322 -18.27 16.94 -15.56
C VAL A 322 -17.31 16.71 -16.72
N LEU A 323 -16.57 15.62 -16.64
CA LEU A 323 -15.61 15.19 -17.64
C LEU A 323 -16.19 14.02 -18.42
N SER A 324 -16.30 14.16 -19.74
CA SER A 324 -16.90 13.14 -20.60
C SER A 324 -15.95 12.74 -21.74
N TRP A 325 -15.95 11.46 -22.05
CA TRP A 325 -15.20 10.85 -23.15
C TRP A 325 -16.10 9.88 -23.92
N GLY A 326 -15.82 9.72 -25.19
CA GLY A 326 -16.40 8.67 -26.02
C GLY A 326 -15.32 7.70 -26.47
N ALA A 327 -15.69 6.43 -26.64
CA ALA A 327 -14.86 5.45 -27.34
C ALA A 327 -15.62 4.89 -28.53
N GLY A 328 -15.03 4.97 -29.72
CA GLY A 328 -15.53 4.36 -30.95
C GLY A 328 -15.07 2.91 -31.06
N LEU A 329 -16.01 1.98 -31.23
CA LEU A 329 -15.77 0.54 -31.27
C LEU A 329 -16.04 -0.05 -32.66
N SER A 330 -15.22 -0.97 -33.13
CA SER A 330 -15.44 -1.67 -34.42
C SER A 330 -16.74 -2.47 -34.45
N ARG A 331 -17.22 -2.92 -33.28
CA ARG A 331 -18.46 -3.66 -33.05
C ARG A 331 -18.99 -3.42 -31.64
N ALA A 332 -20.25 -3.78 -31.40
CA ALA A 332 -20.78 -3.88 -30.04
C ALA A 332 -20.04 -4.99 -29.27
N SER A 333 -19.50 -4.65 -28.10
CA SER A 333 -18.77 -5.58 -27.22
C SER A 333 -19.29 -5.48 -25.79
N CYS A 334 -19.23 -6.61 -25.07
CA CYS A 334 -19.41 -6.61 -23.62
C CYS A 334 -18.18 -5.96 -22.95
N ILE A 335 -18.40 -5.37 -21.78
CA ILE A 335 -17.38 -4.66 -21.02
C ILE A 335 -17.31 -5.16 -19.58
N ARG A 336 -16.22 -4.85 -18.90
CA ARG A 336 -16.09 -4.93 -17.44
C ARG A 336 -15.26 -3.75 -16.97
N THR A 337 -15.47 -3.33 -15.73
CA THR A 337 -14.75 -2.22 -15.14
C THR A 337 -14.02 -2.66 -13.89
N LEU A 338 -12.90 -2.02 -13.61
CA LEU A 338 -12.10 -2.22 -12.41
C LEU A 338 -11.68 -0.86 -11.87
N GLU A 339 -12.00 -0.62 -10.61
CA GLU A 339 -11.61 0.57 -9.87
C GLU A 339 -10.32 0.26 -9.12
N LEU A 340 -9.30 1.08 -9.31
CA LEU A 340 -8.01 0.96 -8.63
C LEU A 340 -7.71 2.25 -7.89
N SER A 341 -7.14 2.17 -6.69
CA SER A 341 -6.40 3.27 -6.07
C SER A 341 -4.91 3.13 -6.32
N ASN A 342 -4.20 4.22 -6.01
CA ASN A 342 -2.75 4.26 -5.87
C ASN A 342 -1.97 3.74 -7.11
N PRO A 343 -2.01 4.46 -8.25
CA PRO A 343 -2.77 5.68 -8.51
C PRO A 343 -4.26 5.41 -8.80
N THR A 344 -5.11 6.40 -8.53
CA THR A 344 -6.56 6.30 -8.74
C THR A 344 -6.86 6.11 -10.22
N ARG A 345 -7.46 4.98 -10.60
CA ARG A 345 -7.75 4.65 -11.99
C ARG A 345 -9.13 4.02 -12.14
N LEU A 346 -9.81 4.42 -13.21
CA LEU A 346 -10.86 3.58 -13.80
C LEU A 346 -10.25 2.81 -14.97
N VAL A 347 -10.33 1.48 -14.89
CA VAL A 347 -9.97 0.58 -15.98
C VAL A 347 -11.24 0.05 -16.63
N ILE A 348 -11.31 0.14 -17.96
CA ILE A 348 -12.41 -0.38 -18.77
C ILE A 348 -11.82 -1.40 -19.74
N ASP A 349 -12.18 -2.66 -19.56
CA ASP A 349 -11.84 -3.72 -20.50
C ASP A 349 -13.00 -3.93 -21.48
N VAL A 350 -12.68 -3.97 -22.76
CA VAL A 350 -13.60 -4.18 -23.88
C VAL A 350 -13.27 -5.50 -24.54
N GLN A 351 -14.20 -6.44 -24.50
CA GLN A 351 -13.98 -7.80 -24.99
C GLN A 351 -13.67 -7.82 -26.49
N THR A 352 -12.60 -8.51 -26.90
CA THR A 352 -12.32 -8.80 -28.31
C THR A 352 -13.03 -10.08 -28.78
N PRO A 353 -13.18 -10.29 -30.10
CA PRO A 353 -13.80 -11.50 -30.66
C PRO A 353 -13.14 -12.81 -30.24
#